data_AF-A0A952LCA9-F1
#
_entry.id   AF-A0A952LCA9-F1
#
_cell.length_a   1.000
_cell.length_b   1.000
_cell.length_c   1.000
_cell.angle_alpha   90.00
_cell.angle_beta   90.00
_cell.angle_gamma   90.00
#
_symmetry.space_group_name_H-M   'P 1'
#
loop_
_entity.id
_entity.type
_entity.pdbx_description
1 polymer ?
#
loop_
_entity_poly.entity_id
_entity_poly.type
_entity_poly.pdbx_seq_one_letter_code
_entity_poly.pdbx_strand_id
1 'polypeptide(L)'
;MISSLRGTVLSASGGTAVIEVGGVGFALQLTPDHVLSLRIGEEAFLHTSLIVREDALQLFGFADREQLEVFELLTSVSGVGPKSA
;
A
#
# COMPACT_ATOMS: atom_id res chain seq x y z
N MET A 1 -10.57 -1.19 9.43
CA MET A 1 -9.91 -0.85 8.16
C MET A 1 -8.57 -0.21 8.50
N ILE A 2 -7.49 -0.59 7.83
CA ILE A 2 -6.19 0.10 7.96
C ILE A 2 -6.18 1.15 6.85
N SER A 3 -6.34 2.42 7.22
CA SER A 3 -6.53 3.54 6.27
C SER A 3 -5.26 4.33 5.98
N SER A 4 -4.25 4.19 6.83
CA SER A 4 -2.92 4.72 6.63
C SER A 4 -1.91 4.01 7.53
N LEU A 5 -0.64 4.16 7.18
CA LEU A 5 0.50 3.77 7.99
C LEU A 5 1.50 4.92 8.07
N ARG A 6 2.13 5.08 9.24
CA ARG A 6 3.27 5.97 9.46
C ARG A 6 4.35 5.19 10.19
N GLY A 7 5.56 5.15 9.65
CA GLY A 7 6.65 4.43 10.29
C GLY A 7 7.89 4.28 9.43
N THR A 8 8.86 3.52 9.91
CA THR A 8 10.16 3.36 9.26
C THR A 8 10.07 2.37 8.09
N VAL A 9 10.63 2.74 6.94
CA VAL A 9 10.76 1.84 5.78
C VAL A 9 11.83 0.79 6.08
N LEU A 10 11.43 -0.48 6.20
CA LEU A 10 12.35 -1.61 6.38
C LEU A 10 12.87 -2.16 5.04
N SER A 11 12.02 -2.13 4.01
CA SER A 11 12.38 -2.54 2.65
C SER A 11 11.49 -1.86 1.61
N ALA A 12 12.01 -1.68 0.40
CA ALA A 12 11.29 -1.12 -0.75
C ALA A 12 11.87 -1.71 -2.04
N SER A 13 11.19 -2.68 -2.65
CA SER A 13 11.63 -3.32 -3.90
C SER A 13 10.49 -4.08 -4.58
N GLY A 14 10.58 -4.26 -5.91
CA GLY A 14 9.70 -5.17 -6.65
C GLY A 14 8.20 -4.86 -6.54
N GLY A 15 7.82 -3.58 -6.45
CA GLY A 15 6.41 -3.19 -6.27
C GLY A 15 5.88 -3.39 -4.84
N THR A 16 6.74 -3.67 -3.88
CA THR A 16 6.38 -3.89 -2.48
C THR A 16 7.25 -3.03 -1.56
N ALA A 17 6.70 -2.61 -0.43
CA ALA A 17 7.47 -2.05 0.67
C ALA A 17 7.02 -2.64 2.01
N VAL A 18 7.90 -2.60 3.01
CA VAL A 18 7.58 -2.94 4.40
C VAL A 18 7.76 -1.72 5.28
N ILE A 19 6.70 -1.34 5.99
CA ILE A 19 6.71 -0.22 6.96
C ILE A 19 6.58 -0.78 8.37
N GLU A 20 7.53 -0.46 9.24
CA GLU A 20 7.45 -0.80 10.66
C GLU A 20 6.66 0.24 11.44
N VAL A 21 5.61 -0.20 12.12
CA VAL A 21 4.82 0.63 13.02
C VAL A 21 4.74 -0.06 14.38
N GLY A 22 5.38 0.52 15.39
CA GLY A 22 5.36 -0.03 16.76
C GLY A 22 5.94 -1.44 16.87
N GLY A 23 6.95 -1.77 16.06
CA GLY A 23 7.57 -3.11 16.02
C GLY A 23 6.84 -4.14 15.14
N VAL A 24 5.79 -3.74 14.42
CA VAL A 24 5.09 -4.60 13.46
C VAL A 24 5.40 -4.15 12.03
N GLY A 25 5.95 -5.05 11.22
CA GLY A 25 6.21 -4.82 9.80
C GLY A 25 4.97 -5.10 8.95
N PHE A 26 4.43 -4.07 8.32
CA PHE A 26 3.33 -4.17 7.37
C PHE A 26 3.88 -4.22 5.95
N ALA A 27 3.60 -5.30 5.21
CA ALA A 27 3.91 -5.39 3.80
C ALA A 27 2.79 -4.78 2.95
N LEU A 28 3.14 -3.89 2.02
CA LEU A 28 2.21 -3.20 1.14
C LEU A 28 2.63 -3.33 -0.32
N GLN A 29 1.64 -3.52 -1.19
CA GLN A 29 1.80 -3.37 -2.63
C GLN A 29 1.71 -1.90 -3.00
N LEU A 30 2.63 -1.45 -3.85
CA LEU A 30 2.75 -0.07 -4.29
C LEU A 30 3.00 -0.05 -5.80
N THR A 31 2.77 1.10 -6.44
CA THR A 31 3.25 1.30 -7.81
C THR A 31 4.80 1.29 -7.83
N PRO A 32 5.43 0.82 -8.91
CA PRO A 32 6.89 0.81 -9.02
C PRO A 32 7.53 2.19 -8.74
N ASP A 33 6.92 3.26 -9.26
CA ASP A 33 7.40 4.63 -9.06
C ASP A 33 7.34 5.04 -7.57
N HIS A 34 6.27 4.66 -6.87
CA HIS A 34 6.15 4.97 -5.44
C HIS A 34 7.19 4.20 -4.61
N VAL A 35 7.45 2.93 -4.92
CA VAL A 35 8.55 2.16 -4.28
C VAL A 35 9.89 2.87 -4.43
N LEU A 36 10.21 3.36 -5.63
CA LEU A 36 11.48 4.03 -5.91
C LEU A 36 11.64 5.35 -5.14
N SER A 37 10.54 5.95 -4.70
CA SER A 37 10.57 7.19 -3.90
C SER A 37 10.88 6.93 -2.41
N LEU A 38 10.68 5.70 -1.93
CA LEU A 38 10.89 5.33 -0.54
C LEU A 38 12.37 5.12 -0.22
N ARG A 39 12.78 5.56 0.97
CA ARG A 39 14.15 5.43 1.47
C ARG A 39 14.18 4.52 2.69
N ILE A 40 14.95 3.43 2.60
CA ILE A 40 15.11 2.47 3.70
C ILE A 40 15.75 3.19 4.90
N GLY A 41 15.18 2.96 6.08
CA GLY A 41 15.60 3.57 7.34
C GLY A 41 14.96 4.94 7.63
N GLU A 42 14.25 5.53 6.67
CA GLU A 42 13.52 6.79 6.86
C GLU A 42 12.05 6.55 7.21
N GLU A 43 11.41 7.56 7.82
CA GLU A 43 9.97 7.53 8.05
C GLU A 43 9.22 7.80 6.75
N ALA A 44 8.18 7.00 6.49
CA ALA A 44 7.22 7.25 5.43
C ALA A 44 5.79 7.29 5.99
N PHE A 45 4.93 8.02 5.29
CA PHE A 45 3.49 8.02 5.51
C PHE A 45 2.79 7.59 4.22
N LEU A 46 1.91 6.60 4.32
CA LEU A 46 1.15 6.10 3.18
C LEU A 46 -0.33 6.03 3.53
N HIS A 47 -1.17 6.40 2.57
CA HIS A 47 -2.59 6.04 2.57
C HIS A 47 -2.74 4.59 2.14
N THR A 48 -3.70 3.87 2.71
CA THR A 48 -3.82 2.43 2.45
C THR A 48 -5.24 1.98 2.17
N SER A 49 -5.37 1.02 1.25
CA SER A 49 -6.58 0.21 1.05
C SER A 49 -6.30 -1.22 1.48
N LEU A 50 -7.10 -1.73 2.43
CA LEU A 50 -7.04 -3.13 2.86
C LEU A 50 -8.09 -3.93 2.10
N ILE A 51 -7.63 -4.89 1.31
CA ILE A 51 -8.48 -5.82 0.57
C ILE A 51 -8.48 -7.16 1.29
N VAL A 52 -9.67 -7.58 1.70
CA VAL A 52 -9.91 -8.85 2.39
C VAL A 52 -10.50 -9.84 1.39
N ARG A 53 -9.80 -10.95 1.19
CA ARG A 53 -10.27 -12.12 0.45
C ARG A 53 -10.42 -13.28 1.44
N GLU A 54 -11.01 -14.38 0.99
CA GLU A 54 -11.21 -15.57 1.82
C GLU A 54 -9.87 -16.20 2.28
N ASP A 55 -8.82 -16.08 1.45
CA ASP A 55 -7.52 -16.71 1.64
C ASP A 55 -6.38 -15.72 1.92
N ALA A 56 -6.63 -14.41 1.82
CA ALA A 56 -5.58 -13.40 1.89
C ALA A 56 -6.06 -12.03 2.40
N LEU A 57 -5.15 -11.35 3.09
CA LEU A 57 -5.23 -9.93 3.40
C LEU A 57 -4.15 -9.20 2.59
N GLN A 58 -4.56 -8.23 1.77
CA GLN A 58 -3.65 -7.46 0.94
C GLN A 58 -3.76 -5.97 1.27
N LEU A 59 -2.63 -5.34 1.57
CA LEU A 59 -2.54 -3.89 1.72
C LEU A 59 -1.97 -3.27 0.45
N PHE A 60 -2.65 -2.25 -0.06
CA PHE A 60 -2.17 -1.39 -1.14
C PHE A 60 -1.87 -0.02 -0.54
N GLY A 61 -0.74 0.58 -0.92
CA GLY A 61 -0.30 1.88 -0.40
C GLY A 61 -0.17 2.96 -1.48
N PHE A 62 -0.49 4.18 -1.10
CA PHE A 62 -0.55 5.35 -1.99
C PHE A 62 0.10 6.56 -1.32
N ALA A 63 0.76 7.39 -2.13
CA ALA A 63 1.47 8.57 -1.63
C ALA A 63 0.48 9.67 -1.23
N ASP A 64 -0.61 9.77 -2.00
CA ASP A 64 -1.66 10.76 -1.83
C ASP A 64 -3.05 10.09 -1.76
N ARG A 65 -4.03 10.90 -1.35
CA ARG A 65 -5.41 10.46 -1.16
C ARG A 65 -6.14 10.26 -2.49
N GLU A 66 -5.80 11.06 -3.49
CA GLU A 66 -6.45 11.08 -4.80
C GLU A 66 -6.20 9.77 -5.56
N GLN A 67 -4.97 9.25 -5.52
CA GLN A 67 -4.60 7.95 -6.04
C GLN A 67 -5.37 6.81 -5.37
N LEU A 68 -5.50 6.85 -4.04
CA LEU A 68 -6.28 5.87 -3.29
C LEU A 68 -7.75 5.89 -3.73
N GLU A 69 -8.35 7.07 -3.87
CA GLU A 69 -9.75 7.22 -4.28
C GLU A 69 -9.99 6.69 -5.69
N VAL A 70 -9.06 6.94 -6.62
CA VAL A 70 -9.13 6.37 -7.98
C VAL A 70 -9.05 4.84 -7.94
N PHE A 71 -8.13 4.28 -7.16
CA PHE A 71 -7.99 2.83 -7.01
C PHE A 71 -9.26 2.18 -6.41
N GLU A 72 -9.84 2.78 -5.37
CA GLU A 72 -11.08 2.31 -4.75
C GLU A 72 -12.26 2.38 -5.73
N LEU A 73 -12.34 3.45 -6.53
CA LEU A 73 -13.36 3.58 -7.57
C LEU A 73 -13.20 2.49 -8.64
N LEU A 74 -11.98 2.26 -9.13
CA LEU A 74 -11.71 1.23 -10.14
C LEU A 74 -12.05 -0.17 -9.62
N THR A 75 -11.62 -0.51 -8.40
CA THR A 75 -11.89 -1.81 -7.78
C THR A 75 -13.35 -2.02 -7.38
N SER A 76 -14.16 -0.96 -7.30
CA SER A 76 -15.61 -1.06 -7.10
C SER A 76 -16.37 -1.57 -8.34
N VAL A 77 -15.77 -1.47 -9.54
CA VAL A 77 -16.38 -1.92 -10.79
C VAL A 77 -16.28 -3.44 -10.91
N SER A 78 -17.43 -4.10 -11.09
CA SER A 78 -17.50 -5.55 -11.31
C SER A 78 -16.57 -6.00 -12.44
N GLY A 79 -15.61 -6.87 -12.11
CA GLY A 79 -14.64 -7.42 -13.06
C GLY A 79 -13.28 -6.72 -13.09
N VAL A 80 -13.12 -5.58 -12.40
CA VAL A 80 -11.81 -4.92 -12.24
C VAL A 80 -11.18 -5.36 -10.92
N GLY A 81 -10.10 -6.13 -11.01
CA GLY A 81 -9.36 -6.59 -9.86
C GLY A 81 -8.32 -5.57 -9.36
N PRO A 82 -7.89 -5.65 -8.09
CA PRO A 82 -6.86 -4.79 -7.50
C PRO A 82 -5.49 -4.81 -8.19
N LYS A 83 -5.18 -5.86 -8.95
CA LYS A 83 -3.95 -5.94 -9.74
C LYS A 83 -4.06 -5.23 -11.09
N SER A 84 -5.28 -4.94 -11.53
CA SER A 84 -5.60 -4.32 -12.82
C SER A 84 -6.00 -2.85 -12.67
N ALA A 85 -6.43 -2.44 -11.47
CA ALA A 85 -6.59 -1.06 -11.06
C ALA A 85 -5.23 -0.42 -10.78
#